data_AF-A0A529LNQ3-F1
#
_entry.id   AF-A0A529LNQ3-F1
#
_cell.length_a   1.000
_cell.length_b   1.000
_cell.length_c   1.000
_cell.angle_alpha   90.00
_cell.angle_beta   90.00
_cell.angle_gamma   90.00
#
_symmetry.space_group_name_H-M   'P 1'
#
loop_
_entity.id
_entity.type
_entity.pdbx_description
1 polymer ?
#
loop_
_entity_poly.entity_id
_entity_poly.type
_entity_poly.pdbx_seq_one_letter_code
_entity_poly.pdbx_strand_id
1 'polypeptide(L)'
;MFITHDLDEAIRLGDRIAIMKDGKFVQVGTPEDIVTAPKDRYVADFVSGISLLNLVTARKIMQPRDSIATLSEKKFQALPRVQTTDKLSAVISTAADGGDLIAVYDGSEPAGVVTRRALFSGIQGVISSPKAVSGLKSGKICQYGGSSAPSIRPTSSGRSIDMDTAALSAHSDEGKK
;
A
#
# COMPACT_ATOMS: atom_id res chain seq x y z
N MET A 1 -18.29 -2.44 24.97
CA MET A 1 -17.72 -1.32 24.17
C MET A 1 -16.42 -0.94 24.84
N PHE A 2 -15.31 -0.99 24.12
CA PHE A 2 -13.99 -0.61 24.62
C PHE A 2 -13.55 0.70 23.97
N ILE A 3 -12.74 1.48 24.67
CA ILE A 3 -12.17 2.73 24.20
C ILE A 3 -10.68 2.69 24.57
N THR A 4 -9.82 2.93 23.59
CA THR A 4 -8.37 3.05 23.76
C THR A 4 -7.85 4.16 22.84
N HIS A 5 -6.64 4.60 23.12
CA HIS A 5 -5.86 5.52 22.30
C HIS A 5 -4.96 4.79 21.29
N ASP A 6 -4.72 3.49 21.49
CA ASP A 6 -3.86 2.66 20.65
C ASP A 6 -4.67 1.84 19.64
N LEU A 7 -4.28 1.91 18.38
CA LEU A 7 -4.90 1.15 17.31
C LEU A 7 -4.54 -0.35 17.38
N ASP A 8 -3.34 -0.73 17.85
CA ASP A 8 -2.95 -2.13 17.99
C ASP A 8 -3.81 -2.85 19.03
N GLU A 9 -4.14 -2.19 20.15
CA GLU A 9 -5.11 -2.69 21.12
C GLU A 9 -6.51 -2.85 20.52
N ALA A 10 -6.97 -1.85 19.77
CA ALA A 10 -8.28 -1.89 19.11
C ALA A 10 -8.39 -3.03 18.07
N ILE A 11 -7.32 -3.30 17.31
CA ILE A 11 -7.23 -4.40 16.35
C ILE A 11 -7.26 -5.77 17.05
N ARG A 12 -6.59 -5.91 18.21
CA ARG A 12 -6.54 -7.18 18.96
C ARG A 12 -7.84 -7.52 19.69
N LEU A 13 -8.60 -6.50 20.10
CA LEU A 13 -9.77 -6.65 20.99
C LEU A 13 -11.12 -6.49 20.28
N GLY A 14 -11.17 -6.01 19.03
CA GLY A 14 -12.43 -5.64 18.37
C GLY A 14 -12.56 -6.06 16.92
N ASP A 15 -13.67 -6.75 16.59
CA ASP A 15 -14.07 -7.07 15.21
C ASP A 15 -14.43 -5.82 14.38
N ARG A 16 -14.77 -4.72 15.06
CA ARG A 16 -15.10 -3.42 14.48
C ARG A 16 -14.47 -2.29 15.26
N ILE A 17 -13.86 -1.36 14.54
CA ILE A 17 -13.19 -0.17 15.09
C ILE A 17 -13.96 1.07 14.63
N ALA A 18 -14.08 2.05 15.53
CA ALA A 18 -14.68 3.35 15.27
C ALA A 18 -13.68 4.44 15.64
N ILE A 19 -13.15 5.16 14.65
CA ILE A 19 -12.23 6.28 14.85
C ILE A 19 -13.05 7.55 15.03
N MET A 20 -12.73 8.32 16.07
CA MET A 20 -13.35 9.60 16.39
C MET A 20 -12.34 10.74 16.35
N LYS A 21 -12.81 11.93 16.00
CA LYS A 21 -12.07 13.19 16.07
C LYS A 21 -13.05 14.31 16.43
N ASP A 22 -12.64 15.22 17.31
CA ASP A 22 -13.44 16.39 17.72
C ASP A 22 -14.89 16.03 18.16
N GLY A 23 -15.03 14.90 18.87
CA GLY A 23 -16.30 14.35 19.33
C GLY A 23 -17.17 13.67 18.27
N LYS A 24 -16.70 13.54 17.02
CA LYS A 24 -17.46 12.97 15.88
C LYS A 24 -16.80 11.69 15.35
N PHE A 25 -17.62 10.73 14.91
CA PHE A 25 -17.11 9.56 14.19
C PHE A 25 -16.59 9.96 12.81
N VAL A 26 -15.33 9.66 12.54
CA VAL A 26 -14.69 9.87 11.24
C VAL A 26 -14.95 8.66 10.34
N GLN A 27 -14.56 7.47 10.82
CA GLN A 27 -14.69 6.20 10.09
C GLN A 27 -15.05 5.07 11.05
N VAL A 28 -15.89 4.14 10.60
CA VAL A 28 -16.25 2.91 11.32
C VAL A 28 -16.16 1.75 10.35
N GLY A 29 -15.42 0.69 10.68
CA GLY A 29 -15.13 -0.42 9.77
C GLY A 29 -14.59 -1.65 10.49
N THR A 30 -14.18 -2.66 9.72
CA THR A 30 -13.33 -3.74 10.24
C THR A 30 -11.90 -3.22 10.42
N PRO A 31 -11.06 -3.85 11.26
CA PRO A 31 -9.62 -3.60 11.30
C PRO A 31 -8.97 -3.53 9.91
N GLU A 32 -9.32 -4.46 9.01
CA GLU A 32 -8.79 -4.52 7.65
C GLU A 32 -9.21 -3.30 6.81
N ASP A 33 -10.46 -2.86 6.87
CA ASP A 33 -10.94 -1.71 6.10
C ASP A 33 -10.40 -0.36 6.62
N ILE A 34 -10.18 -0.23 7.93
CA ILE A 34 -9.60 0.98 8.53
C ILE A 34 -8.20 1.26 7.98
N VAL A 35 -7.36 0.22 7.87
CA VAL A 35 -5.96 0.37 7.41
C VAL A 35 -5.84 0.35 5.89
N THR A 36 -6.65 -0.45 5.19
CA THR A 36 -6.56 -0.59 3.71
C THR A 36 -7.35 0.48 2.94
N ALA A 37 -8.33 1.12 3.57
CA ALA A 37 -9.15 2.17 2.96
C ALA A 37 -9.39 3.32 3.96
N PRO A 38 -8.35 4.05 4.39
CA PRO A 38 -8.50 5.23 5.24
C PRO A 38 -9.33 6.30 4.52
N LYS A 39 -10.37 6.80 5.20
CA LYS A 39 -11.37 7.71 4.62
C LYS A 39 -10.84 9.13 4.36
N ASP A 40 -9.85 9.56 5.14
CA ASP A 40 -9.19 10.85 5.01
C ASP A 40 -7.73 10.76 5.48
N ARG A 41 -6.99 11.88 5.33
CA ARG A 41 -5.60 11.97 5.75
C ARG A 41 -5.39 11.74 7.25
N TYR A 42 -6.31 12.17 8.11
CA TYR A 42 -6.17 11.97 9.55
C TYR A 42 -6.23 10.48 9.90
N VAL A 43 -7.14 9.72 9.28
CA VAL A 43 -7.14 8.26 9.42
C VAL A 43 -5.88 7.65 8.81
N ALA A 44 -5.45 8.09 7.62
CA ALA A 44 -4.25 7.57 6.96
C ALA A 44 -2.98 7.76 7.82
N ASP A 45 -2.80 8.94 8.41
CA ASP A 45 -1.68 9.26 9.30
C ASP A 45 -1.78 8.39 10.59
N PHE A 46 -2.98 8.18 11.14
CA PHE A 46 -3.22 7.34 12.33
C PHE A 46 -2.95 5.84 12.12
N VAL A 47 -3.23 5.28 10.94
CA VAL A 47 -3.01 3.85 10.63
C VAL A 47 -1.61 3.53 10.11
N SER A 48 -0.78 4.55 9.88
CA SER A 48 0.49 4.45 9.12
C SER A 48 1.54 3.48 9.69
N GLY A 49 1.48 3.16 10.99
CA GLY A 49 2.39 2.22 11.65
C GLY A 49 1.95 0.75 11.64
N ILE A 50 0.74 0.42 11.18
CA ILE A 50 0.16 -0.92 11.34
C ILE A 50 0.70 -1.91 10.30
N SER A 51 1.16 -3.07 10.77
CA SER A 51 1.61 -4.16 9.90
C SER A 51 0.45 -4.88 9.20
N LEU A 52 0.25 -4.54 7.91
CA LEU A 52 -0.72 -5.19 7.03
C LEU A 52 -0.55 -6.72 6.92
N LEU A 53 0.66 -7.24 7.19
CA LEU A 53 1.03 -8.65 7.01
C LEU A 53 0.14 -9.64 7.79
N ASN A 54 -0.29 -9.26 8.99
CA ASN A 54 -1.12 -10.09 9.88
C ASN A 54 -2.59 -9.65 9.87
N LEU A 55 -2.87 -8.49 9.29
CA LEU A 55 -4.20 -7.89 9.19
C LEU A 55 -4.91 -8.43 7.95
N VAL A 56 -4.30 -8.22 6.77
CA VAL A 56 -4.87 -8.47 5.44
C VAL A 56 -4.92 -9.96 5.12
N THR A 57 -6.01 -10.39 4.49
CA THR A 57 -6.25 -11.79 4.10
C THR A 57 -5.97 -12.04 2.62
N ALA A 58 -5.66 -13.29 2.27
CA ALA A 58 -5.51 -13.74 0.88
C ALA A 58 -6.75 -13.39 0.03
N ARG A 59 -7.96 -13.50 0.61
CA ARG A 59 -9.23 -13.11 -0.05
C ARG A 59 -9.25 -11.65 -0.53
N LYS A 60 -8.60 -10.74 0.19
CA LYS A 60 -8.62 -9.30 -0.12
C LYS A 60 -7.68 -8.93 -1.28
N ILE A 61 -6.58 -9.66 -1.44
CA ILE A 61 -5.57 -9.42 -2.49
C ILE A 61 -5.67 -10.36 -3.70
N MET A 62 -6.47 -11.43 -3.64
CA MET A 62 -6.64 -12.35 -4.76
C MET A 62 -7.41 -11.72 -5.92
N GLN A 63 -7.10 -12.19 -7.14
CA GLN A 63 -7.94 -12.00 -8.31
C GLN A 63 -8.95 -13.16 -8.38
N PRO A 64 -10.27 -12.88 -8.48
CA PRO A 64 -11.29 -13.92 -8.62
C PRO A 64 -11.01 -14.83 -9.83
N ARG A 65 -11.35 -16.12 -9.71
CA ARG A 65 -11.10 -17.15 -10.73
C ARG A 65 -11.59 -16.75 -12.13
N ASP A 66 -12.74 -16.08 -12.23
CA ASP A 66 -13.34 -15.61 -13.50
C ASP A 66 -12.42 -14.65 -14.27
N SER A 67 -11.57 -13.90 -13.56
CA SER A 67 -10.61 -12.97 -14.15
C SER A 67 -9.48 -13.68 -14.94
N ILE A 68 -9.34 -15.00 -14.76
CA ILE A 68 -8.19 -15.80 -15.22
C ILE A 68 -8.67 -17.10 -15.89
N ALA A 69 -9.71 -16.99 -16.73
CA ALA A 69 -10.30 -18.09 -17.50
C ALA A 69 -9.31 -18.87 -18.40
N THR A 70 -8.07 -18.40 -18.56
CA THR A 70 -7.01 -19.03 -19.36
C THR A 70 -6.25 -20.16 -18.61
N LEU A 71 -6.34 -20.25 -17.28
CA LEU A 71 -5.69 -21.32 -16.52
C LEU A 71 -6.52 -22.61 -16.57
N SER A 72 -5.92 -23.70 -17.06
CA SER A 72 -6.55 -25.02 -17.00
C SER A 72 -6.55 -25.58 -15.59
N GLU A 73 -7.57 -26.36 -15.24
CA GLU A 73 -7.75 -26.93 -13.91
C GLU A 73 -6.53 -27.73 -13.42
N LYS A 74 -5.91 -28.53 -14.31
CA LYS A 74 -4.66 -29.26 -14.01
C LYS A 74 -3.49 -28.33 -13.67
N LYS A 75 -3.40 -27.15 -14.28
CA LYS A 75 -2.36 -26.16 -13.93
C LYS A 75 -2.66 -25.50 -12.60
N PHE A 76 -3.93 -25.14 -12.35
CA PHE A 76 -4.37 -24.53 -11.09
C PHE A 76 -4.10 -25.43 -9.88
N GLN A 77 -4.38 -26.73 -9.99
CA GLN A 77 -4.14 -27.72 -8.93
C GLN A 77 -2.64 -27.99 -8.67
N ALA A 78 -1.75 -27.63 -9.60
CA ALA A 78 -0.30 -27.76 -9.45
C ALA A 78 0.38 -26.50 -8.88
N LEU A 79 -0.38 -25.42 -8.65
CA LEU A 79 0.14 -24.22 -7.99
C LEU A 79 0.26 -24.41 -6.47
N PRO A 80 1.16 -23.66 -5.81
CA PRO A 80 1.13 -23.51 -4.36
C PRO A 80 -0.26 -23.06 -3.88
N ARG A 81 -0.73 -23.59 -2.75
CA ARG A 81 -2.11 -23.41 -2.27
C ARG A 81 -2.14 -22.64 -0.95
N VAL A 82 -3.05 -21.68 -0.86
CA VAL A 82 -3.42 -20.97 0.38
C VAL A 82 -4.95 -20.93 0.52
N GLN A 83 -5.44 -20.76 1.74
CA GLN A 83 -6.86 -20.54 2.03
C GLN A 83 -7.23 -19.05 1.94
N THR A 84 -8.50 -18.74 1.66
CA THR A 84 -9.03 -17.37 1.65
C THR A 84 -8.81 -16.64 2.98
N THR A 85 -8.81 -17.38 4.09
CA THR A 85 -8.59 -16.90 5.46
C THR A 85 -7.13 -16.63 5.82
N ASP A 86 -6.18 -17.16 5.03
CA ASP A 86 -4.76 -17.05 5.35
C ASP A 86 -4.31 -15.58 5.30
N LYS A 87 -3.42 -15.22 6.24
CA LYS A 87 -2.86 -13.88 6.31
C LYS A 87 -1.81 -13.66 5.24
N LEU A 88 -1.64 -12.41 4.84
CA LEU A 88 -0.66 -11.99 3.84
C LEU A 88 0.76 -12.52 4.15
N SER A 89 1.14 -12.61 5.42
CA SER A 89 2.39 -13.26 5.86
C SER A 89 2.55 -14.71 5.39
N ALA A 90 1.51 -15.54 5.50
CA ALA A 90 1.53 -16.92 5.00
C ALA A 90 1.63 -16.98 3.47
N VAL A 91 0.89 -16.11 2.77
CA VAL A 91 0.96 -16.00 1.29
C VAL A 91 2.36 -15.60 0.81
N ILE A 92 3.06 -14.74 1.56
CA ILE A 92 4.45 -14.36 1.26
C ILE A 92 5.42 -15.53 1.45
N SER A 93 5.28 -16.31 2.53
CA SER A 93 6.10 -17.53 2.73
C SER A 93 5.90 -18.50 1.55
N THR A 94 4.64 -18.77 1.18
CA THR A 94 4.32 -19.61 0.02
C THR A 94 4.85 -19.04 -1.30
N ALA A 95 4.93 -17.71 -1.46
CA ALA A 95 5.52 -17.06 -2.63
C ALA A 95 7.06 -17.16 -2.68
N ALA A 96 7.70 -17.28 -1.52
CA ALA A 96 9.15 -17.40 -1.40
C ALA A 96 9.64 -18.81 -1.78
N ASP A 97 8.86 -19.85 -1.44
CA ASP A 97 9.16 -21.25 -1.76
C ASP A 97 9.11 -21.55 -3.28
N GLY A 98 8.39 -20.73 -4.05
CA GLY A 98 8.50 -20.69 -5.51
C GLY A 98 7.18 -20.53 -6.26
N GLY A 99 7.21 -19.73 -7.33
CA GLY A 99 6.07 -19.51 -8.25
C GLY A 99 5.59 -18.05 -8.29
N ASP A 100 5.21 -17.58 -9.48
CA ASP A 100 4.62 -16.24 -9.68
C ASP A 100 3.11 -16.17 -9.40
N LEU A 101 2.48 -17.34 -9.25
CA LEU A 101 1.04 -17.54 -9.05
C LEU A 101 0.80 -18.49 -7.88
N ILE A 102 -0.13 -18.13 -7.00
CA ILE A 102 -0.56 -18.95 -5.85
C ILE A 102 -2.07 -19.15 -5.98
N ALA A 103 -2.54 -20.39 -5.93
CA ALA A 103 -3.96 -20.72 -5.95
C ALA A 103 -4.60 -20.48 -4.57
N VAL A 104 -5.68 -19.70 -4.55
CA VAL A 104 -6.47 -19.43 -3.33
C VAL A 104 -7.72 -20.30 -3.34
N TYR A 105 -7.92 -21.03 -2.25
CA TYR A 105 -9.07 -21.91 -2.03
C TYR A 105 -9.97 -21.40 -0.92
N ASP A 106 -11.28 -21.63 -1.06
CA ASP A 106 -12.27 -21.49 0.02
C ASP A 106 -12.65 -22.90 0.48
N GLY A 107 -11.90 -23.44 1.45
CA GLY A 107 -11.97 -24.84 1.84
C GLY A 107 -11.51 -25.76 0.70
N SER A 108 -12.46 -26.40 0.02
CA SER A 108 -12.22 -27.23 -1.18
C SER A 108 -12.42 -26.50 -2.50
N GLU A 109 -13.11 -25.35 -2.53
CA GLU A 109 -13.47 -24.67 -3.78
C GLU A 109 -12.37 -23.70 -4.25
N PRO A 110 -12.07 -23.63 -5.56
CA PRO A 110 -11.04 -22.74 -6.09
C PRO A 110 -11.55 -21.30 -6.25
N ALA A 111 -11.23 -20.43 -5.30
CA ALA A 111 -11.73 -19.05 -5.24
C ALA A 111 -11.04 -18.08 -6.21
N GLY A 112 -9.73 -18.22 -6.42
CA GLY A 112 -8.96 -17.30 -7.25
C GLY A 112 -7.46 -17.58 -7.24
N VAL A 113 -6.65 -16.60 -7.67
CA VAL A 113 -5.18 -16.66 -7.49
C VAL A 113 -4.64 -15.34 -6.94
N VAL A 114 -3.52 -15.42 -6.24
CA VAL A 114 -2.65 -14.26 -5.97
C VAL A 114 -1.53 -14.26 -7.01
N THR A 115 -1.29 -13.09 -7.60
CA THR A 115 -0.13 -12.83 -8.46
C THR A 115 0.95 -12.12 -7.65
N ARG A 116 2.22 -12.29 -8.02
CA ARG A 116 3.34 -11.51 -7.43
C ARG A 116 3.07 -9.99 -7.40
N ARG A 117 2.42 -9.42 -8.42
CA ARG A 117 2.01 -8.00 -8.42
C ARG A 117 1.00 -7.70 -7.31
N ALA A 118 -0.05 -8.51 -7.17
CA ALA A 118 -1.07 -8.31 -6.16
C ALA A 118 -0.52 -8.47 -4.73
N LEU A 119 0.44 -9.37 -4.53
CA LEU A 119 1.16 -9.53 -3.28
C LEU A 119 1.96 -8.28 -2.89
N PHE A 120 2.75 -7.71 -3.82
CA PHE A 120 3.45 -6.44 -3.57
C PHE A 120 2.49 -5.27 -3.32
N SER A 121 1.39 -5.17 -4.08
CA SER A 121 0.35 -4.17 -3.86
C SER A 121 -0.31 -4.31 -2.48
N GLY A 122 -0.51 -5.55 -1.99
CA GLY A 122 -1.01 -5.83 -0.64
C GLY A 122 -0.05 -5.37 0.46
N ILE A 123 1.25 -5.59 0.30
CA ILE A 123 2.28 -5.11 1.24
C ILE A 123 2.31 -3.57 1.29
N GLN A 124 2.10 -2.91 0.15
CA GLN A 124 2.04 -1.44 0.05
C GLN A 124 0.71 -0.83 0.51
N GLY A 125 -0.28 -1.63 0.90
CA GLY A 125 -1.64 -1.15 1.23
C GLY A 125 -2.48 -0.71 0.02
N VAL A 126 -1.94 -0.78 -1.20
CA VAL A 126 -2.62 -0.37 -2.44
C VAL A 126 -3.46 -1.52 -2.97
N ILE A 127 -4.47 -1.94 -2.20
CA ILE A 127 -5.36 -3.03 -2.62
C ILE A 127 -6.34 -2.51 -3.68
N SER A 128 -6.06 -2.84 -4.94
CA SER A 128 -6.97 -2.57 -6.05
C SER A 128 -8.18 -3.50 -5.95
N SER A 129 -9.35 -2.93 -5.64
CA SER A 129 -10.63 -3.63 -5.62
C SER A 129 -10.84 -4.43 -6.92
N PRO A 130 -11.39 -5.66 -6.88
CA PRO A 130 -11.50 -6.53 -8.06
C PRO A 130 -12.54 -6.10 -9.11
N LYS A 131 -12.92 -4.81 -9.17
CA LYS A 131 -13.92 -4.29 -10.10
C LYS A 131 -13.24 -3.66 -11.33
N ALA A 132 -13.35 -4.37 -12.45
CA ALA A 132 -13.04 -3.94 -13.82
C ALA A 132 -11.55 -3.71 -14.19
N VAL A 133 -10.88 -4.78 -14.65
CA VAL A 133 -9.87 -4.69 -15.71
C VAL A 133 -10.49 -5.12 -17.05
N SER A 134 -11.59 -4.46 -17.43
CA SER A 134 -12.15 -4.55 -18.78
C SER A 134 -11.45 -3.52 -19.68
N GLY A 135 -10.38 -3.92 -20.34
CA GLY A 135 -9.76 -3.10 -21.40
C GLY A 135 -8.30 -2.70 -21.20
N LEU A 136 -7.41 -3.66 -20.89
CA LEU A 136 -6.01 -3.49 -21.29
C LEU A 136 -5.86 -3.94 -22.75
N LYS A 137 -6.13 -3.03 -23.69
CA LYS A 137 -5.75 -3.25 -25.09
C LYS A 137 -4.23 -3.37 -25.17
N SER A 138 -3.77 -4.41 -25.87
CA SER A 138 -2.37 -4.54 -26.27
C SER A 138 -1.91 -3.27 -27.01
N GLY A 139 -0.67 -2.83 -26.74
CA GLY A 139 0.01 -1.82 -27.56
C GLY A 139 -0.01 -0.39 -27.02
N LYS A 140 0.81 -0.12 -25.99
CA LYS A 140 1.98 0.79 -26.13
C LYS A 140 2.88 0.68 -24.91
N ILE A 141 4.09 0.16 -25.14
CA ILE A 141 5.19 0.21 -24.18
C ILE A 141 5.66 1.66 -24.13
N CYS A 142 5.47 2.35 -23.01
CA CYS A 142 6.14 3.62 -22.76
C CYS A 142 7.63 3.36 -22.54
N GLN A 143 8.42 3.45 -23.61
CA GLN A 143 9.87 3.45 -23.50
C GLN A 143 10.31 4.73 -22.79
N TYR A 144 10.93 4.59 -21.61
CA TYR A 144 11.68 5.68 -21.01
C TYR A 144 13.06 5.76 -21.65
N GLY A 145 13.22 6.71 -22.58
CA GLY A 145 14.51 7.00 -23.20
C GLY A 145 14.44 8.25 -24.08
N GLY A 146 15.21 9.28 -23.72
CA GLY A 146 15.53 10.38 -24.63
C GLY A 146 14.93 11.76 -24.31
N SER A 147 15.74 12.61 -23.69
CA SER A 147 15.91 14.04 -24.04
C SER A 147 14.68 14.95 -24.20
N SER A 148 14.40 15.77 -23.18
CA SER A 148 14.40 17.24 -23.36
C SER A 148 14.43 17.97 -22.01
N ALA A 149 15.56 18.58 -21.68
CA ALA A 149 15.63 19.56 -20.58
C ALA A 149 15.20 20.95 -21.10
N PRO A 150 14.42 21.74 -20.34
CA PRO A 150 14.09 23.11 -20.74
C PRO A 150 15.35 23.99 -20.63
N SER A 151 15.87 24.45 -21.77
CA SER A 151 17.01 25.36 -21.83
C SER A 151 16.58 26.79 -21.46
N ILE A 152 16.73 27.15 -20.19
CA ILE A 152 16.59 28.53 -19.73
C ILE A 152 17.89 29.28 -20.09
N ARG A 153 17.82 30.20 -21.07
CA ARG A 153 18.93 31.11 -21.38
C ARG A 153 18.93 32.30 -20.42
N PRO A 154 20.06 32.67 -19.80
CA PRO A 154 20.19 33.97 -19.14
C PRO A 154 20.42 35.06 -20.19
N THR A 155 19.57 36.10 -20.20
CA THR A 155 19.80 37.32 -20.96
C THR A 155 20.61 38.31 -20.13
N SER A 156 21.77 38.73 -20.63
CA SER A 156 22.72 39.57 -19.92
C SER A 156 22.52 41.08 -20.17
N SER A 157 21.91 41.78 -19.21
CA SER A 157 22.10 43.22 -18.91
C SER A 157 21.29 43.58 -17.66
N GLY A 158 21.74 44.35 -16.68
CA GLY A 158 23.01 45.07 -16.53
C GLY A 158 22.78 46.46 -15.90
N ARG A 159 22.73 46.55 -14.56
CA ARG A 159 22.83 47.72 -13.65
C ARG A 159 22.57 47.20 -12.21
N SER A 160 23.49 47.32 -11.23
CA SER A 160 23.65 48.47 -10.30
C SER A 160 22.30 48.93 -9.72
N ILE A 161 22.02 48.95 -8.42
CA ILE A 161 22.81 49.25 -7.20
C ILE A 161 22.20 48.48 -5.98
N ASP A 162 22.76 48.39 -4.77
CA ASP A 162 23.96 49.03 -4.16
C ASP A 162 24.62 48.14 -3.07
N MET A 163 25.59 48.68 -2.30
CA MET A 163 26.10 48.13 -1.03
C MET A 163 25.57 48.88 0.20
N ASP A 164 25.10 48.16 1.22
CA ASP A 164 25.15 48.51 2.65
C ASP A 164 24.51 47.34 3.46
N THR A 165 24.81 47.01 4.72
CA THR A 165 25.91 47.22 5.66
C THR A 165 25.43 46.56 6.97
N ALA A 166 26.36 46.09 7.81
CA ALA A 166 26.16 45.52 9.17
C ALA A 166 25.51 44.12 9.31
N ALA A 167 25.82 43.33 10.35
CA ALA A 167 27.03 43.19 11.17
C ALA A 167 26.91 41.96 12.11
N LEU A 168 28.06 41.50 12.61
CA LEU A 168 28.35 40.67 13.80
C LEU A 168 27.20 40.52 14.83
N SER A 169 26.93 39.36 15.44
CA SER A 169 27.76 38.58 16.39
C SER A 169 26.90 37.40 16.93
N ALA A 170 27.31 36.35 17.67
CA ALA A 170 28.55 35.86 18.30
C ALA A 170 28.50 34.27 18.26
N HIS A 171 29.54 33.42 18.42
CA HIS A 171 30.39 33.15 19.61
C HIS A 171 29.56 32.99 20.92
N SER A 172 29.66 31.95 21.76
CA SER A 172 30.47 30.71 21.81
C SER A 172 29.52 29.55 22.28
N ASP A 173 29.86 28.35 22.75
CA ASP A 173 31.05 27.88 23.48
C ASP A 173 31.15 26.34 23.58
N GLU A 174 32.27 25.87 24.14
CA GLU A 174 32.69 24.49 24.44
C GLU A 174 31.61 23.65 25.18
N GLY A 175 31.54 22.31 25.11
CA GLY A 175 32.61 21.32 24.97
C GLY A 175 32.94 20.70 26.34
N LYS A 176 32.44 19.49 26.66
CA LYS A 176 32.93 18.73 27.84
C LYS A 176 32.60 17.22 27.83
N LYS A 177 33.68 16.44 27.86
CA LYS A 177 33.85 15.03 28.29
C LYS A 177 33.02 13.94 27.61
#